data_AF-S0ITY4-F1
#
_entry.id   AF-S0ITY4-F1
#
_cell.length_a   1.000
_cell.length_b   1.000
_cell.length_c   1.000
_cell.angle_alpha   90.00
_cell.angle_beta   90.00
_cell.angle_gamma   90.00
#
_symmetry.space_group_name_H-M   'P 1'
#
loop_
_entity.id
_entity.type
_entity.pdbx_description
1 polymer ?
#
loop_
_entity_poly.entity_id
_entity_poly.type
_entity_poly.pdbx_seq_one_letter_code
_entity_poly.pdbx_strand_id
1 'polypeptide(L)'
;MLDFIVDEAVDVAETVVHAVMVDRLKAALPLLSDGEQALVKAIFFEELPEREVGVQLGITQSVVNKRKTKILAKLRKIMEV
;
A
#
# COMPACT_ATOMS: atom_id res chain seq x y z
N MET A 1 31.72 -32.71 -1.61
CA MET A 1 30.40 -33.30 -1.86
C MET A 1 29.36 -32.34 -1.33
N LEU A 2 28.40 -32.00 -2.20
CA LEU A 2 27.32 -31.00 -2.08
C LEU A 2 27.76 -29.54 -2.23
N ASP A 3 27.91 -29.14 -3.51
CA ASP A 3 27.65 -27.79 -3.97
C ASP A 3 26.26 -27.35 -3.48
N PHE A 4 26.23 -26.33 -2.64
CA PHE A 4 25.02 -25.58 -2.32
C PHE A 4 24.88 -24.50 -3.39
N ILE A 5 24.40 -24.89 -4.58
CA ILE A 5 23.83 -23.93 -5.51
C ILE A 5 22.52 -23.49 -4.86
N VAL A 6 22.58 -22.38 -4.12
CA VAL A 6 21.38 -21.62 -3.80
C VAL A 6 20.77 -21.24 -5.12
N ASP A 7 19.52 -21.65 -5.29
CA ASP A 7 18.68 -21.42 -6.45
C ASP A 7 18.46 -19.91 -6.65
N GLU A 8 19.42 -19.26 -7.31
CA GLU A 8 19.43 -17.84 -7.69
C GLU A 8 18.23 -17.50 -8.61
N ALA A 9 17.57 -18.50 -9.19
CA ALA A 9 16.41 -18.33 -10.07
C ALA A 9 15.07 -18.16 -9.31
N VAL A 10 14.98 -18.58 -8.03
CA VAL A 10 13.76 -18.40 -7.22
C VAL A 10 13.56 -16.93 -6.82
N ASP A 11 14.63 -16.15 -6.69
CA ASP A 11 14.58 -14.74 -6.26
C ASP A 11 14.18 -13.79 -7.40
N VAL A 12 14.67 -14.02 -8.63
CA VAL A 12 14.43 -13.08 -9.74
C VAL A 12 12.95 -12.98 -10.12
N ALA A 13 12.23 -14.10 -10.15
CA ALA A 13 10.81 -14.10 -10.50
C ALA A 13 9.94 -13.40 -9.43
N GLU A 14 10.20 -13.65 -8.15
CA GLU A 14 9.52 -13.01 -7.04
C GLU A 14 9.82 -11.50 -6.99
N THR A 15 11.10 -11.14 -7.18
CA THR A 15 11.55 -9.75 -7.28
C THR A 15 10.90 -9.01 -8.45
N VAL A 16 10.76 -9.64 -9.62
CA VAL A 16 10.09 -9.05 -10.78
C VAL A 16 8.60 -8.85 -10.52
N VAL A 17 7.91 -9.82 -9.92
CA VAL A 17 6.49 -9.68 -9.55
C VAL A 17 6.32 -8.53 -8.55
N HIS A 18 7.17 -8.45 -7.53
CA HIS A 18 7.13 -7.38 -6.55
C HIS A 18 7.37 -6.00 -7.17
N ALA A 19 8.34 -5.88 -8.08
CA ALA A 19 8.60 -4.63 -8.81
C ALA A 19 7.40 -4.20 -9.64
N VAL A 20 6.78 -5.13 -10.39
CA VAL A 20 5.56 -4.86 -11.16
C VAL A 20 4.40 -4.41 -10.26
N MET A 21 4.23 -5.03 -9.10
CA MET A 21 3.20 -4.62 -8.12
C MET A 21 3.44 -3.22 -7.58
N VAL A 22 4.71 -2.88 -7.26
CA VAL A 22 5.10 -1.55 -6.81
C VAL A 22 4.82 -0.49 -7.88
N ASP A 23 5.14 -0.78 -9.14
CA ASP A 23 4.91 0.16 -10.25
C ASP A 23 3.42 0.38 -10.50
N ARG A 24 2.61 -0.69 -10.45
CA ARG A 24 1.14 -0.58 -10.52
C ARG A 24 0.58 0.25 -9.37
N LEU A 25 1.09 0.07 -8.15
CA LEU A 25 0.66 0.85 -7.00
C LEU A 25 1.04 2.33 -7.16
N LYS A 26 2.28 2.62 -7.59
CA LYS A 26 2.73 4.00 -7.87
C LYS A 26 1.88 4.68 -8.94
N ALA A 27 1.47 3.95 -9.98
CA ALA A 27 0.57 4.46 -11.00
C ALA A 27 -0.88 4.66 -10.51
N ALA A 28 -1.32 3.85 -9.53
CA ALA A 28 -2.66 3.92 -8.96
C ALA A 28 -2.83 5.04 -7.92
N LEU A 29 -1.78 5.39 -7.17
CA LEU A 29 -1.85 6.40 -6.10
C LEU A 29 -2.33 7.79 -6.59
N PRO A 30 -1.86 8.33 -7.74
CA PRO A 30 -2.35 9.60 -8.27
C PRO A 30 -3.82 9.59 -8.71
N LEU A 31 -4.44 8.41 -8.88
CA LEU A 31 -5.85 8.27 -9.28
C LEU A 31 -6.82 8.34 -8.08
N LEU A 32 -6.28 8.35 -6.86
CA LEU A 32 -7.03 8.66 -5.65
C LEU A 32 -7.33 10.15 -5.57
N SER A 33 -8.42 10.52 -4.91
CA SER A 33 -8.67 11.94 -4.59
C SER A 33 -7.62 12.48 -3.61
N ASP A 34 -7.42 13.80 -3.56
CA ASP A 34 -6.43 14.44 -2.69
C ASP A 34 -6.57 14.02 -1.22
N GLY A 35 -7.80 13.92 -0.71
CA GLY A 35 -8.07 13.47 0.66
C GLY A 35 -7.75 11.98 0.89
N GLU A 36 -7.91 11.14 -0.13
CA GLU A 36 -7.51 9.74 -0.07
C GLU A 36 -5.98 9.59 -0.14
N GLN A 37 -5.31 10.37 -1.00
CA GLN A 37 -3.85 10.42 -1.07
C GLN A 37 -3.24 10.90 0.26
N ALA A 38 -3.78 11.96 0.85
CA ALA A 38 -3.34 12.48 2.14
C ALA A 38 -3.50 11.43 3.25
N LEU A 39 -4.62 10.68 3.25
CA LEU A 39 -4.84 9.63 4.24
C LEU A 39 -3.85 8.46 4.07
N VAL A 40 -3.55 8.06 2.83
CA VAL A 40 -2.54 7.04 2.53
C VAL A 40 -1.15 7.52 2.98
N LYS A 41 -0.80 8.77 2.68
CA LYS A 41 0.47 9.39 3.09
C LYS A 41 0.64 9.34 4.61
N ALA A 42 -0.35 9.84 5.34
CA ALA A 42 -0.33 9.87 6.81
C ALA A 42 -0.12 8.47 7.41
N ILE A 43 -0.84 7.46 6.93
CA ILE A 43 -0.84 6.13 7.55
C ILE A 43 0.37 5.29 7.13
N PHE A 44 0.74 5.30 5.85
CA PHE A 44 1.72 4.34 5.31
C PHE A 44 3.10 4.94 5.04
N PHE A 45 3.22 6.26 4.90
CA PHE A 45 4.49 6.93 4.62
C PHE A 45 5.00 7.73 5.81
N GLU A 46 4.09 8.36 6.55
CA GLU A 46 4.39 9.08 7.79
C GLU A 46 4.17 8.20 9.03
N GLU A 47 3.69 6.97 8.84
CA GLU A 47 3.46 5.95 9.88
C GLU A 47 2.61 6.42 11.07
N LEU A 48 1.72 7.40 10.83
CA LEU A 48 0.85 7.92 11.87
C LEU A 48 -0.21 6.87 12.25
N PRO A 49 -0.41 6.61 13.55
CA PRO A 49 -1.49 5.74 14.00
C PRO A 49 -2.85 6.27 13.56
N GLU A 50 -3.77 5.40 13.13
CA GLU A 50 -5.12 5.80 12.70
C GLU A 50 -5.86 6.64 13.75
N ARG A 51 -5.59 6.40 15.04
CA ARG A 51 -6.15 7.19 16.13
C ARG A 51 -5.68 8.65 16.08
N GLU A 52 -4.40 8.87 15.85
CA GLU A 52 -3.81 10.20 15.77
C GLU A 52 -4.30 10.93 14.52
N VAL A 53 -4.35 10.25 13.38
CA VAL A 53 -4.97 10.78 12.15
C VAL A 53 -6.43 11.16 12.41
N GLY A 54 -7.18 10.36 13.17
CA GLY A 54 -8.54 10.68 13.56
C GLY A 54 -8.64 11.97 14.37
N VAL A 55 -7.76 12.15 15.37
CA VAL A 55 -7.68 13.39 16.17
C VAL A 55 -7.39 14.60 15.29
N GLN A 56 -6.40 14.51 14.39
CA GLN A 56 -6.03 15.59 13.48
C GLN A 56 -7.18 15.98 12.54
N LEU A 57 -7.99 15.00 12.10
CA LEU A 57 -9.12 15.20 11.21
C LEU A 57 -10.46 15.48 11.93
N GLY A 58 -10.48 15.49 13.26
CA GLY A 58 -11.70 15.66 14.05
C GLY A 58 -12.72 14.52 13.89
N ILE A 59 -12.27 13.30 13.61
CA ILE A 59 -13.09 12.10 13.39
C ILE A 59 -12.62 10.94 14.26
N THR A 60 -13.47 9.92 14.43
CA THR A 60 -13.08 8.73 15.20
C THR A 60 -12.09 7.86 14.42
N GLN A 61 -11.28 7.08 15.15
CA GLN A 61 -10.42 6.04 14.57
C GLN A 61 -11.21 5.07 13.66
N SER A 62 -12.44 4.69 14.05
CA SER A 62 -13.28 3.79 13.24
C SER A 62 -13.68 4.39 11.89
N VAL A 63 -13.87 5.71 11.80
CA VAL A 63 -14.11 6.40 10.53
C VAL A 63 -12.84 6.42 9.68
N VAL A 64 -11.67 6.66 10.28
CA VAL A 64 -10.37 6.54 9.61
C VAL A 64 -10.19 5.13 9.02
N ASN A 65 -10.42 4.10 9.84
CA ASN A 65 -10.32 2.71 9.41
C ASN A 65 -11.26 2.40 8.22
N LYS A 66 -12.52 2.85 8.29
CA LYS A 66 -13.49 2.68 7.21
C LYS A 66 -13.04 3.36 5.92
N ARG A 67 -12.45 4.56 5.99
CA ARG A 67 -11.87 5.25 4.83
C ARG A 67 -10.67 4.49 4.27
N LYS A 68 -9.74 4.05 5.13
CA LYS A 68 -8.57 3.25 4.75
C LYS A 68 -8.98 1.98 3.99
N THR A 69 -9.95 1.23 4.52
CA THR A 69 -10.47 0.01 3.87
C THR A 69 -11.06 0.28 2.49
N LYS A 70 -11.80 1.38 2.31
CA LYS A 70 -12.32 1.78 1.00
C LYS A 70 -11.22 2.15 0.02
N ILE A 71 -10.18 2.86 0.48
CA ILE A 71 -9.04 3.23 -0.36
C ILE A 71 -8.28 1.98 -0.82
N LEU A 72 -8.01 1.03 0.10
CA LEU A 72 -7.36 -0.22 -0.25
C LEU A 72 -8.17 -1.04 -1.28
N ALA A 73 -9.50 -1.10 -1.12
CA ALA A 73 -10.37 -1.75 -2.11
C ALA A 73 -10.34 -1.03 -3.47
N LYS A 74 -10.32 0.31 -3.48
CA LYS A 74 -10.21 1.11 -4.71
C LYS A 74 -8.87 0.86 -5.41
N LEU A 75 -7.76 0.91 -4.69
CA LEU A 75 -6.42 0.62 -5.24
C LEU A 75 -6.38 -0.78 -5.83
N ARG A 76 -6.93 -1.78 -5.13
CA ARG A 76 -7.00 -3.16 -5.60
C ARG A 76 -7.76 -3.28 -6.93
N LYS A 77 -8.90 -2.57 -7.05
CA LYS A 77 -9.68 -2.50 -8.28
C LYS A 77 -8.93 -1.81 -9.43
N ILE A 78 -8.19 -0.74 -9.16
CA ILE A 78 -7.40 -0.02 -10.17
C ILE A 78 -6.28 -0.90 -10.72
N MET A 79 -5.63 -1.67 -9.84
CA MET A 79 -4.51 -2.53 -10.21
C MET A 79 -4.92 -3.89 -10.78
N GLU A 80 -6.22 -4.21 -10.81
CA GLU A 80 -6.77 -5.50 -11.25
C GLU A 80 -6.16 -6.71 -10.50
N VAL A 81 -5.97 -6.58 -9.18
CA VAL A 81 -5.43 -7.62 -8.27
C VAL A 81 -6.39 -8.03 -7.15
#